data_AF-A0A2G8JCC7-F1
#
_entry.id   AF-A0A2G8JCC7-F1
#
_cell.length_a   1.000
_cell.length_b   1.000
_cell.length_c   1.000
_cell.angle_alpha   90.00
_cell.angle_beta   90.00
_cell.angle_gamma   90.00
#
_symmetry.space_group_name_H-M   'P 1'
#
loop_
_entity.id
_entity.type
_entity.pdbx_description
1 polymer ?
#
loop_
_entity_poly.entity_id
_entity_poly.type
_entity_poly.pdbx_seq_one_letter_code
_entity_poly.pdbx_strand_id
1 'polypeptide(L)'
;MTVNATVIVLDGVLKATAGAAVTGDNGGGSGGSVYVTTAELDGVGSMESNGGDGHGNGGGGAGGRIAVYTTTTNEYIGSYSSYGGDGKSASSAPRGGGSGTIFTQDMVNSAPHRKLFIDHLNRHPSQYVTLDESNVTVYEFEECHISRKAALDIVPTQPYELHIHDLEGDRSGLLHAHKDQRFVIEYVESVSLMTKLPVNIWIDSAGEMIFPATLNILGDGYPTPSGYEASFHWRGRLTNVLNLILHQGALVFIQADAHTAVYHNHTYTHVGTACEFSFGP
;
A
#
# COMPACT_ATOMS: atom_id res chain seq x y z
N MET A 1 -19.90 10.97 1.54
CA MET A 1 -21.16 10.22 1.41
C MET A 1 -21.14 9.10 2.44
N THR A 2 -22.21 8.96 3.22
CA THR A 2 -22.33 7.91 4.23
C THR A 2 -23.61 7.14 4.00
N VAL A 3 -23.52 5.81 3.97
CA VAL A 3 -24.64 4.89 3.79
C VAL A 3 -24.66 3.91 4.95
N ASN A 4 -25.77 3.85 5.66
CA ASN A 4 -25.98 2.93 6.78
C ASN A 4 -27.34 2.26 6.61
N ALA A 5 -27.34 0.94 6.53
CA ALA A 5 -28.54 0.10 6.46
C ALA A 5 -28.21 -1.30 6.99
N THR A 6 -29.23 -2.13 7.26
CA THR A 6 -29.00 -3.53 7.64
C THR A 6 -28.58 -4.39 6.45
N VAL A 7 -29.22 -4.17 5.30
CA VAL A 7 -28.94 -4.89 4.05
C VAL A 7 -28.79 -3.86 2.94
N ILE A 8 -27.73 -3.98 2.15
CA ILE A 8 -27.50 -3.15 0.97
C ILE A 8 -27.31 -4.08 -0.23
N VAL A 9 -28.13 -3.87 -1.26
CA VAL A 9 -27.92 -4.45 -2.60
C VAL A 9 -27.54 -3.31 -3.54
N LEU A 10 -26.28 -3.25 -3.96
CA LEU A 10 -25.76 -2.20 -4.83
C LEU A 10 -25.57 -2.72 -6.26
N ASP A 11 -26.57 -2.48 -7.12
CA ASP A 11 -26.48 -2.73 -8.56
C ASP A 11 -26.23 -1.47 -9.39
N GLY A 12 -26.30 -0.31 -8.72
CA GLY A 12 -26.05 1.01 -9.31
C GLY A 12 -24.65 1.55 -9.01
N VAL A 13 -24.54 2.87 -8.90
CA VAL A 13 -23.27 3.56 -8.64
C VAL A 13 -23.36 4.41 -7.38
N LEU A 14 -22.47 4.18 -6.41
CA LEU A 14 -22.20 5.11 -5.31
C LEU A 14 -21.02 5.99 -5.69
N LYS A 15 -21.29 7.23 -6.09
CA LYS A 15 -20.29 8.14 -6.66
C LYS A 15 -19.96 9.31 -5.76
N ALA A 16 -18.70 9.42 -5.36
CA ALA A 16 -18.06 10.59 -4.79
C ALA A 16 -16.88 11.09 -5.66
N THR A 17 -16.82 10.66 -6.93
CA THR A 17 -15.82 11.09 -7.91
C THR A 17 -15.96 12.57 -8.26
N ALA A 18 -14.83 13.26 -8.34
CA ALA A 18 -14.77 14.68 -8.68
C ALA A 18 -14.80 14.94 -10.19
N GLY A 19 -15.17 16.18 -10.55
CA GLY A 19 -15.17 16.65 -11.92
C GLY A 19 -13.76 17.01 -12.43
N ALA A 20 -13.51 16.75 -13.71
CA ALA A 20 -12.32 17.24 -14.39
C ALA A 20 -12.41 18.74 -14.69
N ALA A 21 -11.26 19.41 -14.75
CA ALA A 21 -11.17 20.75 -15.30
C ALA A 21 -11.42 20.73 -16.82
N VAL A 22 -12.20 21.70 -17.31
CA VAL A 22 -12.65 21.72 -18.72
C VAL A 22 -11.85 22.71 -19.56
N THR A 23 -11.39 23.82 -18.98
CA THR A 23 -10.65 24.88 -19.69
C THR A 23 -9.61 25.55 -18.79
N GLY A 24 -8.70 26.31 -19.40
CA GLY A 24 -7.67 27.09 -18.71
C GLY A 24 -6.55 26.23 -18.11
N ASP A 25 -5.80 26.80 -17.18
CA ASP A 25 -4.73 26.10 -16.43
C ASP A 25 -5.24 25.66 -15.05
N ASN A 26 -6.43 25.04 -15.02
CA ASN A 26 -7.16 24.70 -13.79
C ASN A 26 -6.92 23.25 -13.35
N GLY A 27 -6.79 23.03 -12.04
CA GLY A 27 -6.69 21.69 -11.47
C GLY A 27 -8.04 20.96 -11.43
N GLY A 28 -7.99 19.63 -11.44
CA GLY A 28 -9.16 18.79 -11.24
C GLY A 28 -9.57 18.71 -9.76
N GLY A 29 -10.85 18.45 -9.49
CA GLY A 29 -11.34 18.32 -8.11
C GLY A 29 -10.82 17.05 -7.41
N SER A 30 -10.71 17.08 -6.09
CA SER A 30 -10.36 15.89 -5.29
C SER A 30 -11.55 14.95 -5.13
N GLY A 31 -11.32 13.64 -5.25
CA GLY A 31 -12.29 12.62 -4.91
C GLY A 31 -12.78 12.76 -3.47
N GLY A 32 -14.06 12.48 -3.25
CA GLY A 32 -14.68 12.62 -1.94
C GLY A 32 -14.43 11.42 -1.02
N SER A 33 -15.45 11.01 -0.30
CA SER A 33 -15.37 9.75 0.46
C SER A 33 -16.70 9.03 0.43
N VAL A 34 -16.65 7.70 0.37
CA VAL A 34 -17.79 6.79 0.46
C VAL A 34 -17.57 5.95 1.71
N TYR A 35 -18.47 6.06 2.67
CA TYR A 35 -18.42 5.30 3.92
C TYR A 35 -19.70 4.47 4.04
N VAL A 36 -19.56 3.15 3.98
CA VAL A 36 -20.67 2.19 4.02
C VAL A 36 -20.55 1.35 5.27
N THR A 37 -21.66 1.22 6.02
CA THR A 37 -21.78 0.29 7.15
C THR A 37 -23.05 -0.51 6.97
N THR A 38 -22.94 -1.84 6.90
CA THR A 38 -24.09 -2.73 6.73
C THR A 38 -23.89 -4.08 7.43
N ALA A 39 -24.95 -4.85 7.64
CA ALA A 39 -24.81 -6.23 8.07
C ALA A 39 -24.52 -7.14 6.87
N GLU A 40 -25.29 -6.97 5.81
CA GLU A 40 -25.19 -7.72 4.56
C GLU A 40 -24.95 -6.77 3.39
N LEU A 41 -23.97 -7.07 2.54
CA LEU A 41 -23.67 -6.35 1.32
C LEU A 41 -23.67 -7.32 0.13
N ASP A 42 -24.45 -7.02 -0.89
CA ASP A 42 -24.53 -7.76 -2.15
C ASP A 42 -24.64 -6.78 -3.33
N GLY A 43 -24.50 -7.28 -4.55
CA GLY A 43 -24.70 -6.55 -5.80
C GLY A 43 -23.46 -6.54 -6.70
N VAL A 44 -23.67 -6.02 -7.90
CA VAL A 44 -22.68 -6.00 -9.01
C VAL A 44 -22.29 -4.57 -9.45
N GLY A 45 -22.72 -3.56 -8.70
CA GLY A 45 -22.54 -2.15 -9.02
C GLY A 45 -21.11 -1.63 -8.87
N SER A 46 -20.98 -0.31 -8.74
CA SER A 46 -19.67 0.32 -8.49
C SER A 46 -19.70 1.34 -7.35
N MET A 47 -18.60 1.40 -6.60
CA MET A 47 -18.32 2.48 -5.66
C MET A 47 -17.11 3.26 -6.15
N GLU A 48 -17.27 4.56 -6.33
CA GLU A 48 -16.26 5.41 -6.98
C GLU A 48 -15.97 6.66 -6.15
N SER A 49 -14.69 6.95 -5.96
CA SER A 49 -14.22 8.15 -5.26
C SER A 49 -12.98 8.74 -5.93
N ASN A 50 -12.97 8.78 -7.26
CA ASN A 50 -11.81 9.19 -8.04
C ASN A 50 -11.60 10.71 -8.02
N GLY A 51 -10.34 11.13 -8.15
CA GLY A 51 -9.97 12.51 -8.45
C GLY A 51 -10.28 12.89 -9.90
N GLY A 52 -10.53 14.17 -10.14
CA GLY A 52 -10.75 14.72 -11.47
C GLY A 52 -9.44 15.11 -12.16
N ASP A 53 -9.41 15.01 -13.49
CA ASP A 53 -8.23 15.42 -14.26
C ASP A 53 -8.07 16.95 -14.31
N GLY A 54 -6.82 17.43 -14.36
CA GLY A 54 -6.50 18.82 -14.63
C GLY A 54 -6.60 19.19 -16.11
N HIS A 55 -6.60 20.48 -16.42
CA HIS A 55 -6.54 21.01 -17.79
C HIS A 55 -5.34 21.96 -17.94
N GLY A 56 -4.66 21.92 -19.10
CA GLY A 56 -3.51 22.77 -19.39
C GLY A 56 -2.37 22.52 -18.40
N ASN A 57 -1.94 23.56 -17.70
CA ASN A 57 -0.95 23.44 -16.62
C ASN A 57 -1.55 23.03 -15.26
N GLY A 58 -2.85 22.74 -15.17
CA GLY A 58 -3.48 22.27 -13.95
C GLY A 58 -3.10 20.83 -13.55
N GLY A 59 -3.02 20.57 -12.26
CA GLY A 59 -2.81 19.21 -11.73
C GLY A 59 -4.11 18.40 -11.63
N GLY A 60 -4.00 17.08 -11.60
CA GLY A 60 -5.08 16.18 -11.25
C GLY A 60 -5.40 16.25 -9.76
N GLY A 61 -6.67 16.14 -9.40
CA GLY A 61 -7.10 16.05 -8.01
C GLY A 61 -6.76 14.68 -7.40
N ALA A 62 -6.53 14.62 -6.09
CA ALA A 62 -6.26 13.36 -5.41
C ALA A 62 -7.47 12.40 -5.44
N GLY A 63 -7.20 11.10 -5.37
CA GLY A 63 -8.22 10.08 -5.10
C GLY A 63 -8.77 10.22 -3.69
N GLY A 64 -9.99 9.74 -3.49
CA GLY A 64 -10.68 9.83 -2.21
C GLY A 64 -10.54 8.58 -1.35
N ARG A 65 -11.52 8.36 -0.48
CA ARG A 65 -11.52 7.20 0.43
C ARG A 65 -12.83 6.43 0.32
N ILE A 66 -12.74 5.13 0.08
CA ILE A 66 -13.87 4.23 0.18
C ILE A 66 -13.64 3.34 1.39
N ALA A 67 -14.58 3.28 2.31
CA ALA A 67 -14.52 2.38 3.44
C ALA A 67 -15.84 1.62 3.57
N VAL A 68 -15.77 0.30 3.60
CA VAL A 68 -16.93 -0.58 3.68
C VAL A 68 -16.77 -1.50 4.88
N TYR A 69 -17.75 -1.45 5.79
CA TYR A 69 -17.79 -2.30 6.97
C TYR A 69 -19.03 -3.19 6.88
N THR A 70 -18.80 -4.50 6.87
CA THR A 70 -19.84 -5.53 6.93
C THR A 70 -19.71 -6.33 8.22
N THR A 71 -20.82 -6.69 8.84
CA THR A 71 -20.81 -7.43 10.13
C THR A 71 -21.29 -8.87 10.02
N THR A 72 -21.92 -9.26 8.91
CA THR A 72 -22.49 -10.60 8.72
C THR A 72 -22.03 -11.24 7.42
N THR A 73 -22.42 -10.71 6.26
CA THR A 73 -22.03 -11.25 4.94
C THR A 73 -21.61 -10.14 3.99
N ASN A 74 -20.61 -10.46 3.16
CA ASN A 74 -20.16 -9.61 2.07
C ASN A 74 -20.06 -10.47 0.80
N GLU A 75 -21.13 -10.48 0.01
CA GLU A 75 -21.24 -11.19 -1.27
C GLU A 75 -21.09 -10.23 -2.46
N TYR A 76 -20.73 -8.98 -2.20
CA TYR A 76 -20.54 -7.97 -3.23
C TYR A 76 -19.40 -8.35 -4.17
N ILE A 77 -19.75 -8.51 -5.45
CA ILE A 77 -18.82 -8.80 -6.55
C ILE A 77 -18.70 -7.63 -7.52
N GLY A 78 -19.21 -6.45 -7.12
CA GLY A 78 -19.06 -5.22 -7.87
C GLY A 78 -17.64 -4.65 -7.82
N SER A 79 -17.48 -3.41 -8.28
CA SER A 79 -16.17 -2.78 -8.42
C SER A 79 -15.96 -1.60 -7.47
N TYR A 80 -14.69 -1.33 -7.16
CA TYR A 80 -14.24 -0.18 -6.38
C TYR A 80 -13.24 0.63 -7.20
N SER A 81 -13.29 1.96 -7.10
CA SER A 81 -12.26 2.82 -7.70
C SER A 81 -12.00 4.06 -6.85
N SER A 82 -10.73 4.29 -6.53
CA SER A 82 -10.28 5.48 -5.81
C SER A 82 -8.87 5.87 -6.22
N TYR A 83 -8.69 6.26 -7.48
CA TYR A 83 -7.41 6.77 -7.99
C TYR A 83 -7.45 8.30 -8.14
N GLY A 84 -6.28 8.95 -8.17
CA GLY A 84 -6.18 10.37 -8.48
C GLY A 84 -6.56 10.71 -9.93
N GLY A 85 -6.68 11.98 -10.25
CA GLY A 85 -6.80 12.46 -11.62
C GLY A 85 -5.43 12.64 -12.28
N ASP A 86 -5.41 12.69 -13.61
CA ASP A 86 -4.21 13.01 -14.37
C ASP A 86 -3.98 14.53 -14.50
N GLY A 87 -2.72 14.97 -14.53
CA GLY A 87 -2.35 16.37 -14.72
C GLY A 87 -1.79 16.58 -16.14
N LYS A 88 -2.49 17.35 -16.98
CA LYS A 88 -2.25 17.41 -18.44
C LYS A 88 -1.11 18.34 -18.91
N SER A 89 -0.11 18.64 -18.09
CA SER A 89 0.94 19.60 -18.47
C SER A 89 2.05 18.96 -19.30
N ALA A 90 2.37 19.55 -20.45
CA ALA A 90 3.49 19.15 -21.31
C ALA A 90 4.86 19.71 -20.86
N SER A 91 4.91 20.61 -19.87
CA SER A 91 6.08 21.44 -19.56
C SER A 91 6.69 21.22 -18.18
N SER A 92 6.09 20.40 -17.31
CA SER A 92 6.64 20.08 -15.99
C SER A 92 6.28 18.66 -15.56
N ALA A 93 7.18 18.04 -14.78
CA ALA A 93 7.03 16.72 -14.17
C ALA A 93 5.68 16.57 -13.43
N PRO A 94 5.25 15.33 -13.13
CA PRO A 94 3.85 14.93 -13.11
C PRO A 94 3.04 15.69 -12.09
N ARG A 95 1.90 16.21 -12.55
CA ARG A 95 0.90 16.87 -11.71
C ARG A 95 -0.28 15.95 -11.41
N GLY A 96 -0.12 14.64 -11.57
CA GLY A 96 -1.16 13.67 -11.22
C GLY A 96 -1.50 13.75 -9.73
N GLY A 97 -2.77 13.58 -9.39
CA GLY A 97 -3.19 13.46 -8.01
C GLY A 97 -2.78 12.10 -7.43
N GLY A 98 -2.49 12.07 -6.13
CA GLY A 98 -2.22 10.83 -5.40
C GLY A 98 -3.37 9.84 -5.51
N SER A 99 -3.06 8.55 -5.39
CA SER A 99 -4.09 7.52 -5.26
C SER A 99 -4.88 7.72 -3.97
N GLY A 100 -6.14 7.32 -4.01
CA GLY A 100 -6.95 7.18 -2.82
C GLY A 100 -6.80 5.80 -2.21
N THR A 101 -7.63 5.51 -1.21
CA THR A 101 -7.68 4.20 -0.55
C THR A 101 -9.07 3.59 -0.65
N ILE A 102 -9.09 2.26 -0.75
CA ILE A 102 -10.30 1.46 -0.58
C ILE A 102 -10.02 0.49 0.56
N PHE A 103 -10.81 0.57 1.61
CA PHE A 103 -10.74 -0.31 2.76
C PHE A 103 -12.04 -1.10 2.87
N THR A 104 -11.95 -2.42 2.95
CA THR A 104 -13.12 -3.27 3.23
C THR A 104 -12.84 -4.11 4.46
N GLN A 105 -13.83 -4.20 5.34
CA GLN A 105 -13.81 -5.10 6.47
C GLN A 105 -15.04 -5.99 6.44
N ASP A 106 -14.81 -7.29 6.43
CA ASP A 106 -15.83 -8.33 6.56
C ASP A 106 -15.51 -9.28 7.73
N MET A 107 -16.43 -10.21 7.99
CA MET A 107 -16.29 -11.17 9.08
C MET A 107 -16.10 -12.57 8.50
N VAL A 108 -14.88 -13.10 8.55
CA VAL A 108 -14.56 -14.46 8.09
C VAL A 108 -14.31 -15.33 9.32
N ASN A 109 -15.09 -16.41 9.48
CA ASN A 109 -15.02 -17.30 10.66
C ASN A 109 -15.08 -16.55 12.01
N SER A 110 -15.91 -15.50 12.09
CA SER A 110 -16.06 -14.63 13.27
C SER A 110 -14.83 -13.78 13.64
N ALA A 111 -13.81 -13.70 12.77
CA ALA A 111 -12.71 -12.74 12.89
C ALA A 111 -12.89 -11.61 11.87
N PRO A 112 -12.50 -10.36 12.21
CA PRO A 112 -12.47 -9.28 11.24
C PRO A 112 -11.42 -9.60 10.17
N HIS A 113 -11.80 -9.38 8.93
CA HIS A 113 -10.96 -9.60 7.77
C HIS A 113 -10.88 -8.28 6.99
N ARG A 114 -9.73 -7.63 7.07
CA ARG A 114 -9.48 -6.25 6.63
C ARG A 114 -8.63 -6.30 5.37
N LYS A 115 -9.18 -5.72 4.31
CA LYS A 115 -8.52 -5.60 3.01
C LYS A 115 -8.26 -4.13 2.71
N LEU A 116 -7.05 -3.82 2.27
CA LEU A 116 -6.66 -2.50 1.78
C LEU A 116 -6.31 -2.61 0.30
N PHE A 117 -6.93 -1.78 -0.55
CA PHE A 117 -6.60 -1.69 -1.97
C PHE A 117 -6.11 -0.27 -2.27
N ILE A 118 -4.97 -0.20 -2.94
CA ILE A 118 -4.36 1.03 -3.40
C ILE A 118 -3.96 0.87 -4.85
N ASP A 119 -4.40 1.83 -5.64
CA ASP A 119 -4.25 1.77 -7.09
C ASP A 119 -3.97 3.17 -7.65
N HIS A 120 -2.83 3.30 -8.31
CA HIS A 120 -2.40 4.59 -8.87
C HIS A 120 -2.54 4.67 -10.40
N LEU A 121 -3.19 3.69 -11.02
CA LEU A 121 -3.50 3.65 -12.47
C LEU A 121 -2.26 3.85 -13.37
N ASN A 122 -1.10 3.32 -12.95
CA ASN A 122 0.20 3.44 -13.64
C ASN A 122 0.64 4.88 -13.88
N ARG A 123 0.08 5.83 -13.13
CA ARG A 123 0.52 7.22 -13.18
C ARG A 123 1.89 7.35 -12.55
N HIS A 124 2.50 8.51 -12.76
CA HIS A 124 3.86 8.70 -12.28
C HIS A 124 3.90 8.66 -10.74
N PRO A 125 4.84 7.89 -10.17
CA PRO A 125 5.01 7.70 -8.73
C PRO A 125 5.48 8.99 -8.03
N SER A 126 4.55 9.91 -7.82
CA SER A 126 4.84 11.25 -7.28
C SER A 126 4.28 11.46 -5.87
N GLN A 127 3.34 10.61 -5.45
CA GLN A 127 2.63 10.75 -4.18
C GLN A 127 2.46 9.38 -3.54
N TYR A 128 2.70 9.34 -2.23
CA TYR A 128 2.43 8.18 -1.38
C TYR A 128 0.98 8.25 -0.91
N VAL A 129 0.39 7.08 -0.69
CA VAL A 129 -0.69 6.92 0.27
C VAL A 129 -0.05 6.76 1.63
N THR A 130 -0.29 7.74 2.50
CA THR A 130 0.25 7.74 3.87
C THR A 130 -0.83 7.40 4.86
N LEU A 131 -0.61 6.33 5.63
CA LEU A 131 -1.45 5.99 6.79
C LEU A 131 -1.11 6.94 7.95
N ASP A 132 -2.13 7.57 8.52
CA ASP A 132 -2.04 8.60 9.56
C ASP A 132 -3.38 8.67 10.34
N GLU A 133 -3.88 7.51 10.72
CA GLU A 133 -5.08 7.38 11.51
C GLU A 133 -4.80 7.79 12.97
N SER A 134 -5.64 8.65 13.52
CA SER A 134 -5.48 9.12 14.90
C SER A 134 -5.65 7.98 15.90
N ASN A 135 -4.74 7.92 16.88
CA ASN A 135 -4.70 6.89 17.94
C ASN A 135 -4.46 5.46 17.44
N VAL A 136 -3.90 5.28 16.25
CA VAL A 136 -3.47 3.98 15.73
C VAL A 136 -1.94 3.92 15.75
N THR A 137 -1.37 2.98 16.48
CA THR A 137 0.08 2.72 16.50
C THR A 137 0.47 1.46 15.74
N VAL A 138 -0.50 0.56 15.55
CA VAL A 138 -0.34 -0.71 14.85
C VAL A 138 -1.42 -0.81 13.78
N TYR A 139 -0.99 -0.88 12.54
CA TYR A 139 -1.84 -1.18 11.40
C TYR A 139 -1.76 -2.68 11.13
N GLU A 140 -2.90 -3.32 10.90
CA GLU A 140 -2.95 -4.73 10.58
C GLU A 140 -4.01 -4.96 9.51
N PHE A 141 -3.60 -5.63 8.44
CA PHE A 141 -4.42 -5.99 7.29
C PHE A 141 -4.23 -7.46 6.97
N GLU A 142 -5.34 -8.17 6.79
CA GLU A 142 -5.35 -9.55 6.34
C GLU A 142 -4.92 -9.63 4.87
N GLU A 143 -5.39 -8.70 4.03
CA GLU A 143 -4.97 -8.56 2.64
C GLU A 143 -4.61 -7.11 2.31
N CYS A 144 -3.49 -6.88 1.63
CA CYS A 144 -3.10 -5.56 1.13
C CYS A 144 -2.72 -5.65 -0.34
N HIS A 145 -3.43 -4.92 -1.20
CA HIS A 145 -3.18 -4.89 -2.65
C HIS A 145 -2.58 -3.54 -3.02
N ILE A 146 -1.35 -3.54 -3.51
CA ILE A 146 -0.66 -2.35 -4.00
C ILE A 146 -0.35 -2.55 -5.48
N SER A 147 -1.12 -1.88 -6.34
CA SER A 147 -1.10 -2.10 -7.78
C SER A 147 -0.84 -0.82 -8.57
N ARG A 148 -0.40 -1.01 -9.82
CA ARG A 148 -0.29 0.02 -10.86
C ARG A 148 0.42 1.29 -10.38
N LYS A 149 1.65 1.12 -9.89
CA LYS A 149 2.57 2.15 -9.36
C LYS A 149 2.07 2.90 -8.12
N ALA A 150 1.16 2.30 -7.35
CA ALA A 150 0.81 2.80 -6.02
C ALA A 150 2.00 2.71 -5.07
N ALA A 151 2.12 3.69 -4.17
CA ALA A 151 3.07 3.64 -3.07
C ALA A 151 2.35 3.80 -1.74
N LEU A 152 2.72 2.96 -0.78
CA LEU A 152 2.21 2.98 0.59
C LEU A 152 3.34 3.28 1.56
N ASP A 153 3.09 4.23 2.45
CA ASP A 153 3.91 4.48 3.62
C ASP A 153 3.04 4.78 4.86
N ILE A 154 3.70 4.88 6.00
CA ILE A 154 3.10 5.34 7.25
C ILE A 154 3.79 6.62 7.64
N VAL A 155 3.02 7.58 8.17
CA VAL A 155 3.53 8.87 8.61
C VAL A 155 4.80 8.70 9.49
N PRO A 156 5.93 9.33 9.15
CA PRO A 156 7.21 9.09 9.84
C PRO A 156 7.35 9.92 11.13
N THR A 157 6.35 9.87 12.00
CA THR A 157 6.30 10.67 13.24
C THR A 157 6.48 9.85 14.52
N GLN A 158 6.17 8.56 14.48
CA GLN A 158 6.24 7.64 15.62
C GLN A 158 6.70 6.26 15.14
N PRO A 159 7.12 5.37 16.06
CA PRO A 159 7.47 4.00 15.73
C PRO A 159 6.22 3.16 15.45
N TYR A 160 5.61 3.39 14.29
CA TYR A 160 4.44 2.65 13.86
C TYR A 160 4.81 1.23 13.44
N GLU A 161 3.88 0.31 13.68
CA GLU A 161 3.97 -1.05 13.19
C GLU A 161 2.93 -1.30 12.09
N LEU A 162 3.32 -2.09 11.09
CA LEU A 162 2.44 -2.55 10.02
C LEU A 162 2.52 -4.07 9.93
N HIS A 163 1.38 -4.75 10.03
CA HIS A 163 1.25 -6.19 9.87
C HIS A 163 0.42 -6.46 8.62
N ILE A 164 1.00 -7.10 7.63
CA ILE A 164 0.30 -7.53 6.41
C ILE A 164 0.40 -9.05 6.34
N HIS A 165 -0.73 -9.73 6.40
CA HIS A 165 -0.76 -11.20 6.39
C HIS A 165 -0.69 -11.79 4.97
N ASP A 166 -1.23 -11.08 3.98
CA ASP A 166 -1.14 -11.39 2.55
C ASP A 166 -0.92 -10.10 1.75
N LEU A 167 0.20 -10.03 1.00
CA LEU A 167 0.56 -8.86 0.22
C LEU A 167 0.47 -9.17 -1.27
N GLU A 168 -0.49 -8.54 -1.92
CA GLU A 168 -0.72 -8.67 -3.35
C GLU A 168 -0.30 -7.43 -4.13
N GLY A 169 0.03 -7.63 -5.40
CA GLY A 169 0.46 -6.55 -6.28
C GLY A 169 0.77 -7.03 -7.70
N ASP A 170 1.05 -6.06 -8.58
CA ASP A 170 1.40 -6.28 -9.98
C ASP A 170 2.89 -6.01 -10.28
N ARG A 171 3.75 -6.09 -9.25
CA ARG A 171 5.21 -5.83 -9.27
C ARG A 171 5.61 -4.37 -9.45
N SER A 172 4.66 -3.48 -9.69
CA SER A 172 4.93 -2.05 -9.91
C SER A 172 4.75 -1.19 -8.66
N GLY A 173 4.03 -1.70 -7.65
CA GLY A 173 3.77 -0.99 -6.40
C GLY A 173 5.01 -0.83 -5.51
N LEU A 174 4.96 0.09 -4.54
CA LEU A 174 6.00 0.32 -3.54
C LEU A 174 5.42 0.24 -2.13
N LEU A 175 6.13 -0.47 -1.25
CA LEU A 175 5.95 -0.40 0.20
C LEU A 175 7.20 0.22 0.83
N HIS A 176 7.03 1.31 1.59
CA HIS A 176 8.13 2.09 2.13
C HIS A 176 8.06 2.16 3.66
N ALA A 177 9.05 1.57 4.33
CA ALA A 177 9.23 1.67 5.78
C ALA A 177 10.22 2.81 6.10
N HIS A 178 9.75 3.78 6.88
CA HIS A 178 10.58 4.89 7.36
C HIS A 178 11.35 4.52 8.62
N LYS A 179 12.16 5.46 9.10
CA LYS A 179 12.93 5.35 10.34
C LYS A 179 12.05 4.98 11.54
N ASP A 180 12.57 4.09 12.39
CA ASP A 180 11.97 3.62 13.64
C ASP A 180 10.63 2.89 13.46
N GLN A 181 10.22 2.58 12.23
CA GLN A 181 9.02 1.79 11.92
C GLN A 181 9.38 0.31 11.73
N ARG A 182 8.41 -0.56 12.03
CA ARG A 182 8.56 -2.01 11.90
C ARG A 182 7.42 -2.61 11.09
N PHE A 183 7.73 -3.14 9.91
CA PHE A 183 6.74 -3.81 9.07
C PHE A 183 6.94 -5.33 9.13
N VAL A 184 5.88 -6.08 9.41
CA VAL A 184 5.83 -7.54 9.46
C VAL A 184 4.99 -8.00 8.27
N ILE A 185 5.62 -8.69 7.32
CA ILE A 185 5.01 -9.04 6.03
C ILE A 185 4.99 -10.55 5.87
N GLU A 186 3.78 -11.11 5.76
CA GLU A 186 3.48 -12.54 5.56
C GLU A 186 4.20 -13.49 6.54
N TYR A 187 4.61 -12.96 7.68
CA TYR A 187 5.35 -13.69 8.69
C TYR A 187 4.43 -14.09 9.84
N VAL A 188 4.15 -15.39 9.91
CA VAL A 188 3.56 -16.03 11.09
C VAL A 188 4.58 -17.00 11.66
N GLU A 189 4.90 -16.84 12.94
CA GLU A 189 5.92 -17.62 13.61
C GLU A 189 5.63 -19.13 13.51
N SER A 190 6.65 -19.91 13.12
CA SER A 190 6.58 -21.37 12.95
C SER A 190 5.57 -21.87 11.89
N VAL A 191 5.03 -20.98 11.06
CA VAL A 191 4.09 -21.32 9.98
C VAL A 191 4.64 -20.90 8.63
N SER A 192 5.06 -19.64 8.47
CA SER A 192 5.53 -19.11 7.20
C SER A 192 7.03 -19.36 7.00
N LEU A 193 7.38 -20.13 5.96
CA LEU A 193 8.77 -20.41 5.59
C LEU A 193 9.25 -19.62 4.37
N MET A 194 8.31 -19.14 3.54
CA MET A 194 8.63 -18.41 2.34
C MET A 194 7.56 -17.36 2.01
N THR A 195 7.99 -16.27 1.40
CA THR A 195 7.12 -15.25 0.81
C THR A 195 7.60 -14.91 -0.61
N LYS A 196 6.66 -14.50 -1.45
CA LYS A 196 6.91 -13.99 -2.80
C LYS A 196 6.39 -12.56 -2.85
N LEU A 197 7.31 -11.61 -2.83
CA LEU A 197 6.97 -10.21 -2.72
C LEU A 197 6.58 -9.65 -4.10
N PRO A 198 5.29 -9.34 -4.35
CA PRO A 198 4.82 -8.87 -5.64
C PRO A 198 4.85 -7.34 -5.74
N VAL A 199 5.64 -6.68 -4.90
CA VAL A 199 5.83 -5.23 -4.84
C VAL A 199 7.30 -4.91 -4.62
N ASN A 200 7.67 -3.66 -4.87
CA ASN A 200 8.99 -3.12 -4.54
C ASN A 200 9.00 -2.69 -3.07
N ILE A 201 10.16 -2.79 -2.41
CA ILE A 201 10.30 -2.41 -0.99
C ILE A 201 11.45 -1.47 -0.74
N TRP A 202 11.20 -0.44 0.06
CA TRP A 202 12.22 0.47 0.56
C TRP A 202 12.26 0.41 2.08
N ILE A 203 13.47 0.26 2.62
CA ILE A 203 13.73 0.29 4.06
C ILE A 203 14.73 1.40 4.32
N ASP A 204 14.26 2.48 4.94
CA ASP A 204 15.13 3.59 5.33
C ASP A 204 16.02 3.24 6.53
N SER A 205 17.01 4.11 6.79
CA SER A 205 17.95 3.94 7.91
C SER A 205 17.18 3.87 9.23
N ALA A 206 17.50 2.88 10.06
CA ALA A 206 16.79 2.51 11.29
C ALA A 206 15.31 2.07 11.13
N GLY A 207 14.82 1.88 9.90
CA GLY A 207 13.58 1.13 9.66
C GLY A 207 13.81 -0.37 9.68
N GLU A 208 12.75 -1.16 9.87
CA GLU A 208 12.81 -2.63 9.87
C GLU A 208 11.68 -3.25 9.04
N MET A 209 12.03 -4.26 8.25
CA MET A 209 11.05 -5.21 7.71
C MET A 209 11.37 -6.64 8.14
N ILE A 210 10.36 -7.34 8.65
CA ILE A 210 10.40 -8.72 9.12
C ILE A 210 9.67 -9.60 8.10
N PHE A 211 10.35 -10.63 7.62
CA PHE A 211 9.82 -11.58 6.64
C PHE A 211 10.01 -13.03 7.10
N PRO A 212 9.37 -14.01 6.44
CA PRO A 212 9.75 -15.41 6.52
C PRO A 212 11.20 -15.70 6.11
N ALA A 213 11.65 -16.91 6.41
CA ALA A 213 13.03 -17.37 6.16
C ALA A 213 13.47 -17.27 4.69
N THR A 214 12.57 -17.42 3.73
CA THR A 214 12.88 -17.30 2.30
C THR A 214 12.10 -16.17 1.68
N LEU A 215 12.79 -15.12 1.24
CA LEU A 215 12.22 -13.94 0.60
C LEU A 215 12.53 -13.95 -0.90
N ASN A 216 11.49 -13.97 -1.73
CA ASN A 216 11.62 -13.83 -3.18
C ASN A 216 11.18 -12.42 -3.60
N ILE A 217 12.09 -11.62 -4.14
CA ILE A 217 11.78 -10.28 -4.65
C ILE A 217 11.37 -10.39 -6.13
N LEU A 218 10.11 -10.04 -6.43
CA LEU A 218 9.56 -10.07 -7.79
C LEU A 218 9.34 -8.68 -8.39
N GLY A 219 9.50 -7.61 -7.63
CA GLY A 219 9.25 -6.24 -8.07
C GLY A 219 10.06 -5.84 -9.31
N ASP A 220 9.44 -5.12 -10.24
CA ASP A 220 10.04 -4.72 -11.51
C ASP A 220 10.93 -3.46 -11.40
N GLY A 221 10.97 -2.85 -10.20
CA GLY A 221 11.69 -1.62 -9.92
C GLY A 221 10.76 -0.43 -9.72
N TYR A 222 11.07 0.39 -8.72
CA TYR A 222 10.38 1.66 -8.46
C TYR A 222 11.35 2.84 -8.63
N PRO A 223 10.94 3.95 -9.28
CA PRO A 223 11.80 5.12 -9.48
C PRO A 223 12.31 5.71 -8.18
N THR A 224 13.61 5.87 -8.07
CA THR A 224 14.27 6.55 -6.95
C THR A 224 14.52 8.02 -7.26
N PRO A 225 14.66 8.89 -6.23
CA PRO A 225 15.06 10.29 -6.43
C PRO A 225 16.41 10.46 -7.14
N SER A 226 17.25 9.43 -7.12
CA SER A 226 18.57 9.40 -7.77
C SER A 226 18.53 9.04 -9.26
N GLY A 227 17.34 8.78 -9.83
CA GLY A 227 17.13 8.59 -11.26
C GLY A 227 17.33 7.16 -11.77
N TYR A 228 17.48 6.17 -10.89
CA TYR A 228 17.45 4.75 -11.22
C TYR A 228 16.21 4.07 -10.62
N GLU A 229 15.84 2.90 -11.14
CA GLU A 229 14.75 2.08 -10.60
C GLU A 229 15.35 0.93 -9.77
N ALA A 230 14.77 0.67 -8.60
CA ALA A 230 15.22 -0.42 -7.72
C ALA A 230 14.01 -1.19 -7.17
N SER A 231 14.12 -2.52 -7.19
CA SER A 231 13.11 -3.42 -6.63
C SER A 231 13.18 -3.50 -5.12
N PHE A 232 14.41 -3.42 -4.58
CA PHE A 232 14.66 -3.37 -3.15
C PHE A 232 15.72 -2.32 -2.84
N HIS A 233 15.33 -1.28 -2.11
CA HIS A 233 16.24 -0.27 -1.58
C HIS A 233 16.50 -0.56 -0.10
N TRP A 234 17.68 -1.11 0.20
CA TRP A 234 18.03 -1.63 1.51
C TRP A 234 19.00 -0.68 2.23
N ARG A 235 18.49 0.06 3.21
CA ARG A 235 19.30 0.88 4.13
C ARG A 235 19.09 0.50 5.59
N GLY A 236 17.93 -0.01 5.97
CA GLY A 236 17.65 -0.41 7.34
C GLY A 236 17.89 -1.89 7.63
N ARG A 237 17.10 -2.42 8.55
CA ARG A 237 17.19 -3.78 9.05
C ARG A 237 16.29 -4.72 8.27
N LEU A 238 16.87 -5.81 7.76
CA LEU A 238 16.13 -6.94 7.20
C LEU A 238 16.17 -8.11 8.18
N THR A 239 15.02 -8.54 8.66
CA THR A 239 14.93 -9.51 9.77
C THR A 239 14.39 -10.85 9.29
N ASN A 240 14.93 -11.93 9.84
CA ASN A 240 14.56 -13.35 9.63
C ASN A 240 14.82 -13.97 8.25
N VAL A 241 15.16 -13.17 7.24
CA VAL A 241 15.49 -13.68 5.91
C VAL A 241 16.81 -14.47 5.96
N LEU A 242 16.74 -15.75 5.63
CA LEU A 242 17.88 -16.66 5.43
C LEU A 242 18.27 -16.75 3.96
N ASN A 243 17.26 -16.89 3.09
CA ASN A 243 17.43 -16.99 1.66
C ASN A 243 16.80 -15.78 1.00
N LEU A 244 17.62 -14.87 0.46
CA LEU A 244 17.16 -13.77 -0.38
C LEU A 244 17.32 -14.15 -1.85
N ILE A 245 16.20 -14.31 -2.56
CA ILE A 245 16.16 -14.70 -3.96
C ILE A 245 15.65 -13.52 -4.78
N LEU A 246 16.40 -13.15 -5.81
CA LEU A 246 16.04 -12.06 -6.71
C LEU A 246 15.58 -12.62 -8.05
N HIS A 247 14.41 -12.17 -8.51
CA HIS A 247 13.94 -12.50 -9.84
C HIS A 247 14.83 -11.86 -10.92
N GLN A 248 14.83 -12.42 -12.13
CA GLN A 248 15.56 -11.84 -13.25
C GLN A 248 15.09 -10.41 -13.52
N GLY A 249 16.04 -9.48 -13.58
CA GLY A 249 15.77 -8.05 -13.77
C GLY A 249 15.53 -7.26 -12.49
N ALA A 250 15.32 -7.93 -11.35
CA ALA A 250 15.20 -7.25 -10.06
C ALA A 250 16.54 -6.62 -9.65
N LEU A 251 16.49 -5.38 -9.21
CA LEU A 251 17.67 -4.62 -8.77
C LEU A 251 17.59 -4.35 -7.27
N VAL A 252 18.65 -4.70 -6.55
CA VAL A 252 18.80 -4.41 -5.13
C VAL A 252 19.89 -3.38 -4.96
N PHE A 253 19.59 -2.31 -4.22
CA PHE A 253 20.56 -1.30 -3.84
C PHE A 253 20.79 -1.38 -2.33
N ILE A 254 22.01 -1.74 -1.95
CA ILE A 254 22.41 -1.92 -0.55
C ILE A 254 23.27 -0.73 -0.14
N GLN A 255 22.91 -0.07 0.95
CA GLN A 255 23.65 1.08 1.51
C GLN A 255 24.37 0.73 2.81
N ALA A 256 25.21 1.65 3.29
CA ALA A 256 26.08 1.44 4.44
C ALA A 256 25.35 1.15 5.77
N ASP A 257 24.10 1.57 5.90
CA ASP A 257 23.30 1.35 7.13
C ASP A 257 22.62 -0.05 7.13
N ALA A 258 22.65 -0.76 6.01
CA ALA A 258 21.95 -2.02 5.83
C ALA A 258 22.55 -3.10 6.71
N HIS A 259 21.68 -3.82 7.41
CA HIS A 259 22.09 -4.93 8.28
C HIS A 259 20.96 -5.94 8.45
N THR A 260 21.30 -7.09 9.04
CA THR A 260 20.38 -8.21 9.25
C THR A 260 20.12 -8.47 10.73
N ALA A 261 18.98 -9.08 11.04
CA ALA A 261 18.66 -9.53 12.39
C ALA A 261 17.85 -10.82 12.39
N VAL A 262 17.81 -11.48 13.54
CA VAL A 262 17.01 -12.67 13.78
C VAL A 262 16.06 -12.38 14.94
N TYR A 263 14.78 -12.57 14.69
CA TYR A 263 13.67 -12.34 15.60
C TYR A 263 12.90 -13.64 15.80
N HIS A 264 12.93 -14.17 17.02
CA HIS A 264 12.28 -15.42 17.38
C HIS A 264 11.71 -15.33 18.80
N ASN A 265 10.52 -15.91 19.01
CA ASN A 265 9.79 -15.92 20.26
C ASN A 265 9.69 -14.51 20.90
N HIS A 266 9.29 -13.54 20.09
CA HIS A 266 9.15 -12.14 20.47
C HIS A 266 10.45 -11.43 20.90
N THR A 267 11.61 -12.04 20.68
CA THR A 267 12.92 -11.51 21.09
C THR A 267 13.92 -11.53 19.94
N TYR A 268 14.80 -10.51 19.91
CA TYR A 268 15.94 -10.55 19.00
C TYR A 268 17.01 -11.48 19.55
N THR A 269 17.29 -12.54 18.82
CA THR A 269 18.40 -13.46 19.14
C THR A 269 19.71 -12.96 18.56
N HIS A 270 19.64 -12.18 17.47
CA HIS A 270 20.78 -11.54 16.84
C HIS A 270 20.37 -10.21 16.20
N VAL A 271 21.20 -9.18 16.34
CA VAL A 271 21.09 -7.92 15.59
C VAL A 271 22.48 -7.56 15.11
N GLY A 272 22.69 -7.61 13.80
CA GLY A 272 23.95 -7.23 13.18
C GLY A 272 24.18 -5.72 13.27
N THR A 273 25.44 -5.33 13.22
CA THR A 273 25.87 -3.94 13.03
C THR A 273 25.70 -3.50 11.58
N ALA A 274 25.77 -2.20 11.32
CA ALA A 274 25.70 -1.66 9.95
C ALA A 274 26.76 -2.33 9.03
N CYS A 275 26.36 -2.71 7.81
CA CYS A 275 27.12 -3.55 6.87
C CYS A 275 27.36 -5.01 7.31
N GLU A 276 26.68 -5.50 8.34
CA GLU A 276 26.77 -6.89 8.78
C GLU A 276 25.60 -7.73 8.29
N PHE A 277 25.94 -8.77 7.51
CA PHE A 277 24.99 -9.68 6.90
C PHE A 277 25.20 -11.10 7.43
N SER A 278 24.34 -11.51 8.36
CA SER A 278 24.28 -12.87 8.91
C SER A 278 22.97 -13.52 8.47
N PHE A 279 23.08 -14.56 7.64
CA PHE A 279 21.94 -15.33 7.15
C PHE A 279 21.96 -16.70 7.84
N GLY A 280 21.23 -16.82 8.95
CA GLY A 280 21.12 -18.05 9.74
C GLY A 280 22.13 -18.12 10.89
N PRO A 281 21.65 -18.30 12.14
CA PRO A 281 22.45 -18.83 13.24
C PRO A 281 22.54 -20.37 13.19
#